data_AF-A0A9D6P7L6-F1
#
_entry.id   AF-A0A9D6P7L6-F1
#
_cell.length_a   1.000
_cell.length_b   1.000
_cell.length_c   1.000
_cell.angle_alpha   90.00
_cell.angle_beta   90.00
_cell.angle_gamma   90.00
#
_symmetry.space_group_name_H-M   'P 1'
#
loop_
_entity.id
_entity.type
_entity.pdbx_description
1 polymer ?
#
loop_
_entity_poly.entity_id
_entity_poly.type
_entity_poly.pdbx_seq_one_letter_code
_entity_poly.pdbx_strand_id
1 'polypeptide(L)'
;MFNNFKLPDLGAGIFVLILWEVLWKGIGLWKSAKKGDLVWFIAIFLINFFGIIPIFYLWRTKQLETVIEDAQKLVKSKFKKQ
;
A
#
# COMPACT_ATOMS: atom_id res chain seq x y z
N MET A 1 -18.18 -28.85 -22.60
CA MET A 1 -16.78 -28.99 -22.13
C MET A 1 -16.34 -27.77 -21.32
N PHE A 2 -17.21 -27.24 -20.43
CA PHE A 2 -16.91 -26.15 -19.48
C PHE A 2 -17.69 -26.33 -18.16
N ASN A 3 -18.00 -27.57 -17.79
CA ASN A 3 -18.91 -27.87 -16.69
C ASN A 3 -18.11 -28.30 -15.46
N ASN A 4 -17.34 -27.38 -14.85
CA ASN A 4 -16.79 -27.50 -13.48
C ASN A 4 -16.05 -26.23 -12.99
N PHE A 5 -16.43 -25.02 -13.42
CA PHE A 5 -15.92 -23.82 -12.75
C PHE A 5 -16.72 -23.60 -11.47
N LYS A 6 -16.38 -24.33 -10.41
CA LYS A 6 -16.88 -24.04 -9.06
C LYS A 6 -16.28 -22.68 -8.65
N LEU A 7 -17.11 -21.64 -8.59
CA LEU A 7 -16.79 -20.40 -7.88
C LEU A 7 -17.11 -20.58 -6.38
N PRO A 8 -16.12 -20.93 -5.54
CA PRO A 8 -16.07 -20.37 -4.18
C PRO A 8 -14.71 -19.78 -3.78
N ASP A 9 -13.64 -19.91 -4.58
CA ASP A 9 -12.30 -19.43 -4.21
C ASP A 9 -11.92 -18.04 -4.75
N LEU A 10 -12.72 -17.48 -5.67
CA LEU A 10 -12.47 -16.14 -6.23
C LEU A 10 -12.63 -15.01 -5.20
N GLY A 11 -13.43 -15.22 -4.15
CA GLY A 11 -13.61 -14.24 -3.08
C GLY A 11 -12.32 -13.94 -2.33
N ALA A 12 -11.54 -14.98 -1.99
CA ALA A 12 -10.30 -14.82 -1.24
C ALA A 12 -9.20 -14.13 -2.07
N GLY A 13 -9.05 -14.50 -3.35
CA GLY A 13 -8.08 -13.87 -4.25
C GLY A 13 -8.36 -12.37 -4.46
N ILE A 14 -9.63 -12.02 -4.67
CA ILE A 14 -10.05 -10.61 -4.81
C ILE A 14 -9.83 -9.85 -3.49
N PHE A 15 -10.08 -10.47 -2.34
CA PHE A 15 -9.86 -9.82 -1.04
C PHE A 15 -8.39 -9.47 -0.79
N VAL A 16 -7.47 -10.36 -1.16
CA VAL A 16 -6.03 -10.12 -1.04
C VAL A 16 -5.60 -8.98 -1.97
N LEU A 17 -6.12 -8.92 -3.19
CA LEU A 17 -5.85 -7.83 -4.14
C LEU A 17 -6.37 -6.49 -3.63
N ILE A 18 -7.59 -6.46 -3.08
CA ILE A 18 -8.17 -5.24 -2.49
C ILE A 18 -7.34 -4.78 -1.28
N LEU A 19 -6.98 -5.69 -0.38
CA LEU A 19 -6.13 -5.38 0.77
C LEU A 19 -4.78 -4.84 0.32
N TRP A 20 -4.17 -5.45 -0.70
CA TRP A 20 -2.93 -4.98 -1.29
C TRP A 20 -3.06 -3.55 -1.82
N GLU A 21 -4.06 -3.27 -2.65
CA GLU A 21 -4.29 -1.92 -3.19
C GLU A 21 -4.57 -0.87 -2.10
N VAL A 22 -5.40 -1.21 -1.12
CA VAL A 22 -5.77 -0.32 -0.02
C VAL A 22 -4.57 -0.03 0.88
N LEU A 23 -3.71 -1.02 1.15
CA LEU A 23 -2.48 -0.81 1.91
C LEU A 23 -1.55 0.20 1.21
N TRP A 24 -1.30 0.04 -0.09
CA TRP A 24 -0.43 0.96 -0.83
C TRP A 24 -1.05 2.36 -0.98
N LYS A 25 -2.35 2.44 -1.27
CA LYS A 25 -3.07 3.73 -1.35
C LYS A 25 -3.11 4.44 0.01
N GLY A 26 -3.39 3.71 1.08
CA GLY A 26 -3.45 4.26 2.44
C GLY A 26 -2.11 4.81 2.90
N ILE A 27 -1.02 4.07 2.69
CA ILE A 27 0.34 4.53 3.02
C ILE A 27 0.71 5.78 2.21
N GLY A 28 0.41 5.79 0.90
CA GLY A 28 0.66 6.93 0.03
C GLY A 28 -0.11 8.19 0.42
N LEU A 29 -1.42 8.06 0.71
CA LEU A 29 -2.28 9.15 1.16
C LEU A 29 -1.87 9.67 2.54
N TRP A 30 -1.60 8.79 3.51
CA TRP A 30 -1.18 9.19 4.86
C TRP A 30 0.13 9.98 4.83
N LYS A 31 1.12 9.53 4.04
CA LYS A 31 2.44 10.16 3.99
C LYS A 31 2.40 11.48 3.21
N SER A 32 1.67 11.56 2.10
CA SER A 32 1.47 12.82 1.35
C SER A 32 0.72 13.87 2.18
N ALA A 33 -0.32 13.46 2.91
CA ALA A 33 -1.04 14.33 3.84
C ALA A 33 -0.13 14.86 4.96
N LYS A 34 0.70 14.00 5.57
CA LYS A 34 1.62 14.40 6.65
C LYS A 34 2.73 15.35 6.17
N LYS A 35 3.14 15.26 4.91
CA LYS A 35 4.16 16.13 4.31
C LYS A 35 3.58 17.42 3.71
N GLY A 36 2.26 17.52 3.58
CA GLY A 36 1.58 18.65 2.93
C GLY A 36 1.62 18.63 1.40
N ASP A 37 1.98 17.50 0.79
CA ASP A 37 2.11 17.37 -0.67
C ASP A 37 0.72 17.09 -1.32
N LEU A 38 -0.10 18.14 -1.42
CA LEU A 38 -1.45 18.10 -2.00
C LEU A 38 -1.50 17.55 -3.44
N VAL A 39 -0.49 17.86 -4.26
CA VAL A 39 -0.39 17.38 -5.65
C VAL A 39 -0.34 15.85 -5.70
N TRP A 40 0.44 15.23 -4.80
CA TRP A 40 0.58 13.77 -4.73
C TRP A 40 -0.61 13.10 -4.05
N PHE A 41 -1.24 13.77 -3.08
CA PHE A 41 -2.50 13.32 -2.48
C PHE A 41 -3.59 13.18 -3.56
N ILE A 42 -3.75 14.21 -4.39
CA ILE A 42 -4.74 14.25 -5.47
C ILE A 42 -4.39 13.22 -6.57
N ALA A 43 -3.12 13.05 -6.91
CA ALA A 43 -2.68 12.06 -7.90
C ALA A 43 -2.98 10.61 -7.46
N ILE A 44 -2.73 10.27 -6.19
CA ILE A 44 -3.02 8.93 -5.63
C ILE A 44 -4.54 8.70 -5.52
N PHE A 45 -5.31 9.76 -5.29
CA PHE A 45 -6.76 9.69 -5.17
C PHE A 45 -7.47 9.52 -6.52
N LEU A 46 -7.08 10.30 -7.54
CA LEU A 46 -7.73 10.30 -8.85
C LEU A 46 -7.24 9.19 -9.78
N ILE A 47 -6.00 8.72 -9.63
CA ILE A 47 -5.40 7.80 -10.58
C ILE A 47 -5.32 6.39 -9.98
N ASN A 48 -6.05 5.44 -10.58
CA ASN A 48 -6.10 4.05 -10.13
C ASN A 48 -4.99 3.17 -10.74
N PHE A 49 -3.72 3.55 -10.57
CA PHE A 49 -2.59 2.70 -10.96
C PHE A 49 -2.17 1.79 -9.79
N PHE A 50 -2.88 0.68 -9.56
CA PHE A 50 -2.49 -0.51 -8.78
C PHE A 50 -1.31 -0.37 -7.78
N GLY A 51 -1.30 0.66 -6.92
CA GLY A 51 -0.19 0.96 -5.99
C GLY A 51 1.15 1.45 -6.58
N ILE A 52 1.31 1.65 -7.90
CA ILE A 52 2.57 2.06 -8.55
C ILE A 52 2.91 3.55 -8.32
N ILE A 53 1.93 4.45 -8.36
CA ILE A 53 2.13 5.89 -8.10
C ILE A 53 2.73 6.14 -6.70
N PRO A 54 2.21 5.51 -5.62
CA PRO A 54 2.80 5.62 -4.28
C PRO A 54 4.28 5.21 -4.24
N ILE A 55 4.64 4.10 -4.89
CA ILE A 55 6.02 3.59 -4.92
C ILE A 55 6.94 4.58 -5.62
N PHE A 56 6.51 5.15 -6.75
CA PHE A 56 7.29 6.15 -7.47
C PHE A 56 7.45 7.46 -6.67
N TYR A 57 6.41 7.91 -5.98
CA TYR A 57 6.49 9.08 -5.07
C TYR A 57 7.46 8.83 -3.91
N LEU A 58 7.34 7.67 -3.26
CA LEU A 58 8.21 7.27 -2.14
C LEU A 58 9.68 7.15 -2.59
N TRP A 59 9.91 6.66 -3.82
CA TRP A 59 11.25 6.60 -4.41
C TRP A 59 11.81 8.00 -4.71
N ARG A 60 11.01 8.86 -5.35
CA ARG A 60 11.42 10.23 -5.70
C ARG A 60 11.75 11.08 -4.47
N THR A 61 11.04 10.87 -3.37
CA THR A 61 11.24 11.63 -2.13
C THR A 61 12.19 10.97 -1.13
N LYS A 62 12.87 9.86 -1.52
CA LYS A 62 13.65 8.97 -0.62
C LYS A 62 12.89 8.50 0.63
N GLN A 63 11.57 8.64 0.63
CA GLN A 63 10.75 8.30 1.79
C GLN A 63 10.64 6.80 2.01
N LEU A 64 10.85 5.97 0.98
CA LEU A 64 10.80 4.51 1.11
C LEU A 64 11.74 4.02 2.22
N GLU A 65 12.97 4.55 2.28
CA GLU A 65 13.96 4.23 3.31
C GLU A 65 13.46 4.60 4.70
N THR A 66 12.92 5.81 4.87
CA THR A 66 12.35 6.25 6.16
C THR A 66 11.17 5.39 6.61
N VAL A 67 10.31 4.96 5.68
CA VAL A 67 9.14 4.11 5.99
C VAL A 67 9.59 2.73 6.43
N ILE A 68 10.57 2.15 5.73
CA ILE A 68 11.13 0.85 6.08
C ILE A 68 11.85 0.93 7.44
N GLU A 69 12.62 2.00 7.70
CA GLU A 69 13.28 2.22 9.00
C GLU A 69 12.28 2.37 10.15
N ASP A 70 11.22 3.17 9.96
CA ASP A 70 10.16 3.35 10.97
C ASP A 70 9.45 2.02 11.24
N ALA A 71 9.09 1.28 10.19
CA ALA A 71 8.48 -0.04 10.31
C ALA A 71 9.41 -1.04 11.01
N GLN A 72 10.70 -1.05 10.66
CA GLN A 72 11.71 -1.89 11.29
C GLN A 72 11.90 -1.54 12.76
N LYS A 73 11.92 -0.26 13.13
CA LYS A 73 11.99 0.17 14.54
C LYS A 73 10.77 -0.31 15.31
N LEU A 74 9.57 -0.18 14.76
CA LEU A 74 8.33 -0.65 15.39
C LEU A 74 8.32 -2.18 15.58
N VAL A 75 8.66 -2.92 14.53
CA VAL A 75 8.78 -4.39 14.57
C VAL A 75 9.84 -4.82 15.57
N LYS A 76 11.07 -4.29 15.48
CA LYS A 76 12.17 -4.61 16.38
C LYS A 76 11.86 -4.25 17.83
N SER A 77 11.13 -3.16 18.07
CA SER A 77 10.68 -2.78 19.43
C SER A 77 9.65 -3.74 20.00
N LYS A 78 8.73 -4.26 19.17
CA LYS A 78 7.75 -5.28 19.59
C LYS A 78 8.41 -6.62 19.87
N PHE A 79 9.35 -7.05 19.05
CA PHE A 79 10.07 -8.32 19.23
C PHE A 79 11.12 -8.29 20.36
N LYS A 80 11.66 -7.13 20.73
CA LYS A 80 12.61 -6.99 21.86
C LYS A 80 11.92 -6.91 23.23
N LYS A 81 10.61 -6.71 23.26
CA LYS A 81 9.82 -6.57 24.49
C LYS A 81 9.06 -7.86 24.86
N GLN A 82 9.21 -8.92 24.08
CA GLN A 82 8.89 -10.30 24.47
C GLN A 82 10.18 -11.06 24.77
#